data_AF-A0A7J3WV28-F1
#
_entry.id   AF-A0A7J3WV28-F1
#
_cell.length_a   1.000
_cell.length_b   1.000
_cell.length_c   1.000
_cell.angle_alpha   90.00
_cell.angle_beta   90.00
_cell.angle_gamma   90.00
#
_symmetry.space_group_name_H-M   'P 1'
#
loop_
_entity.id
_entity.type
_entity.pdbx_description
1 polymer ?
#
loop_
_entity_poly.entity_id
_entity_poly.type
_entity_poly.pdbx_seq_one_letter_code
_entity_poly.pdbx_strand_id
1 'polypeptide(L)'
;MKRDISRMLSWEKISKLKSLLPLIGILLFIYIIHDVGIENLYSALESMNIFLLIASFFIFVPRIFISTYKWKMVAEMQGISVKFFPLIGINLVGLFYGTVTPLWLGDWIRIFYLKEESGAALGKCASNVIIDQLIEFFSLFI
;
A
#
# COMPACT_ATOMS: atom_id res chain seq x y z
N MET A 1 15.16 -18.49 26.49
CA MET A 1 13.88 -19.22 26.39
C MET A 1 12.63 -18.32 26.43
N LYS A 2 12.40 -17.48 27.46
CA LYS A 2 11.24 -16.54 27.48
C LYS A 2 11.18 -15.51 26.33
N ARG A 3 12.33 -15.19 25.72
CA ARG A 3 12.46 -14.17 24.65
C ARG A 3 12.01 -14.65 23.27
N ASP A 4 11.92 -15.96 23.04
CA ASP A 4 11.44 -16.53 21.77
C ASP A 4 9.93 -16.76 21.78
N ILE A 5 9.36 -17.13 22.92
CA ILE A 5 7.91 -17.31 23.08
C ILE A 5 7.17 -15.97 22.88
N SER A 6 7.72 -14.86 23.39
CA SER A 6 7.15 -13.52 23.17
C SER A 6 7.24 -13.07 21.71
N ARG A 7 8.30 -13.45 20.99
CA ARG A 7 8.43 -13.22 19.54
C ARG A 7 7.41 -14.05 18.77
N MET A 8 7.30 -15.35 19.03
CA MET A 8 6.31 -16.23 18.37
C MET A 8 4.87 -15.74 18.56
N LEU A 9 4.49 -15.33 19.78
CA LEU A 9 3.19 -14.73 20.07
C LEU A 9 2.94 -13.40 19.35
N SER A 10 4.00 -12.59 19.12
CA SER A 10 3.87 -11.36 18.33
C SER A 10 3.66 -11.64 16.84
N TRP A 11 4.31 -12.67 16.29
CA TRP A 11 4.19 -13.04 14.87
C TRP A 11 2.82 -13.66 14.54
N GLU A 12 2.25 -14.47 15.44
CA GLU A 12 0.88 -14.98 15.30
C GLU A 12 -0.19 -13.86 15.35
N LYS A 13 -0.01 -12.87 16.23
CA LYS A 13 -0.95 -11.73 16.28
C LYS A 13 -0.86 -10.86 15.04
N ILE A 14 0.35 -10.64 14.52
CA ILE A 14 0.58 -9.90 13.27
C ILE A 14 -0.01 -10.67 12.07
N SER A 15 0.10 -12.00 12.02
CA SER A 15 -0.50 -12.79 10.93
C SER A 15 -2.03 -12.77 10.96
N LYS A 16 -2.65 -12.84 12.14
CA LYS A 16 -4.11 -12.70 12.30
C LYS A 16 -4.60 -11.31 11.93
N LEU A 17 -3.88 -10.25 12.31
CA LEU A 17 -4.23 -8.87 11.96
C LEU A 17 -4.09 -8.61 10.45
N LYS A 18 -3.05 -9.18 9.82
CA LYS A 18 -2.89 -9.18 8.35
C LYS A 18 -4.03 -9.88 7.62
N SER A 19 -4.64 -10.91 8.21
CA SER A 19 -5.78 -11.63 7.63
C SER A 19 -7.12 -10.94 7.87
N LEU A 20 -7.26 -10.18 8.97
CA LEU A 20 -8.54 -9.57 9.37
C LEU A 20 -8.82 -8.27 8.60
N LEU A 21 -7.79 -7.46 8.34
CA LEU A 21 -7.95 -6.16 7.67
C LEU A 21 -8.47 -6.26 6.22
N PRO A 22 -7.99 -7.20 5.38
CA PRO A 22 -8.57 -7.45 4.05
C PRO A 22 -10.03 -7.90 4.10
N LEU A 23 -10.42 -8.60 5.16
CA LEU A 23 -11.76 -9.15 5.33
C LEU A 23 -12.79 -8.03 5.49
N ILE A 24 -12.43 -6.95 6.19
CA ILE A 24 -13.26 -5.74 6.29
C ILE A 24 -13.45 -5.11 4.91
N GLY A 25 -12.37 -4.98 4.12
CA GLY A 25 -12.44 -4.43 2.75
C GLY A 25 -13.34 -5.27 1.84
N ILE A 26 -13.21 -6.59 1.90
CA ILE A 26 -14.05 -7.53 1.13
C ILE A 26 -15.52 -7.43 1.56
N LEU A 27 -15.81 -7.38 2.87
CA LEU A 27 -17.18 -7.23 3.37
C LEU A 27 -17.80 -5.90 2.90
N LEU A 28 -17.05 -4.80 2.97
CA LEU A 28 -17.46 -3.50 2.46
C LEU A 28 -17.73 -3.54 0.95
N PHE A 29 -16.86 -4.21 0.19
CA PHE A 29 -17.02 -4.36 -1.25
C PHE A 29 -18.29 -5.16 -1.61
N ILE A 30 -18.54 -6.27 -0.92
CA ILE A 30 -19.78 -7.06 -1.09
C ILE A 30 -21.01 -6.22 -0.74
N TYR A 31 -20.95 -5.46 0.35
CA TYR A 31 -22.02 -4.56 0.76
C TYR A 31 -22.32 -3.51 -0.33
N ILE A 32 -21.29 -2.88 -0.90
CA ILE A 32 -21.46 -1.89 -1.98
C ILE A 32 -22.07 -2.53 -3.23
N ILE A 33 -21.63 -3.74 -3.62
CA ILE A 33 -22.22 -4.43 -4.78
C ILE A 33 -23.70 -4.74 -4.55
N HIS A 34 -24.05 -5.18 -3.34
CA HIS A 34 -25.43 -5.47 -2.98
C HIS A 34 -26.30 -4.19 -2.98
N ASP A 35 -25.78 -3.08 -2.46
CA ASP A 35 -26.47 -1.79 -2.40
C ASP A 35 -26.68 -1.16 -3.78
N VAL A 36 -25.65 -1.18 -4.63
CA VAL A 36 -25.70 -0.65 -6.00
C VAL A 36 -26.56 -1.52 -6.92
N GLY A 37 -26.58 -2.84 -6.69
CA GLY A 37 -27.27 -3.81 -7.54
C GLY A 37 -26.44 -4.24 -8.75
N ILE A 38 -26.44 -5.55 -9.04
CA ILE A 38 -25.61 -6.15 -10.09
C ILE A 38 -26.00 -5.66 -11.50
N GLU A 39 -27.28 -5.36 -11.72
CA GLU A 39 -27.79 -4.86 -13.02
C GLU A 39 -27.21 -3.49 -13.35
N ASN A 40 -27.21 -2.57 -12.37
CA ASN A 40 -26.62 -1.24 -12.52
C ASN A 40 -25.11 -1.34 -12.79
N LEU A 41 -24.41 -2.27 -12.14
CA LEU A 41 -22.99 -2.52 -12.38
C LEU A 41 -22.75 -3.00 -13.82
N TYR A 42 -23.57 -3.92 -14.32
CA TYR A 42 -23.46 -4.43 -15.69
C TYR A 42 -23.70 -3.31 -16.73
N SER A 43 -24.77 -2.54 -16.57
CA SER A 43 -25.07 -1.41 -17.48
C SER A 43 -23.97 -0.35 -17.47
N ALA A 44 -23.36 -0.08 -16.30
CA ALA A 44 -22.23 0.83 -16.20
C ALA A 44 -21.00 0.30 -16.97
N LEU A 45 -20.71 -1.00 -16.88
CA LEU A 45 -19.61 -1.62 -17.62
C LEU A 45 -19.86 -1.65 -19.13
N GLU A 46 -21.10 -1.89 -19.57
CA GLU A 46 -21.48 -1.92 -20.98
C GLU A 46 -21.37 -0.54 -21.63
N SER A 47 -21.77 0.52 -20.91
CA SER A 47 -21.69 1.91 -21.39
C SER A 47 -20.29 2.52 -21.32
N MET A 48 -19.33 1.82 -20.72
CA MET A 48 -17.99 2.33 -20.49
C MET A 48 -17.18 2.41 -21.79
N ASN A 49 -16.52 3.55 -22.00
CA ASN A 49 -15.59 3.70 -23.11
C ASN A 49 -14.28 2.94 -22.84
N ILE A 50 -14.04 1.85 -23.57
CA ILE A 50 -12.86 1.00 -23.40
C ILE A 50 -11.53 1.74 -23.62
N PHE A 51 -11.50 2.76 -24.51
CA PHE A 51 -10.30 3.56 -24.74
C PHE A 51 -9.96 4.41 -23.52
N LEU A 52 -10.97 4.98 -22.85
CA LEU A 52 -10.78 5.73 -21.61
C LEU A 52 -10.33 4.81 -20.46
N LEU A 53 -10.86 3.59 -20.38
CA LEU A 53 -10.41 2.60 -19.40
C LEU A 53 -8.91 2.28 -19.59
N ILE A 54 -8.51 1.97 -20.83
CA ILE A 54 -7.12 1.66 -21.17
C ILE A 54 -6.22 2.86 -20.89
N ALA A 55 -6.64 4.07 -21.30
CA ALA A 55 -5.88 5.29 -21.03
C ALA A 55 -5.68 5.52 -19.52
N SER A 56 -6.72 5.29 -18.71
CA SER A 56 -6.66 5.41 -17.24
C SER A 56 -5.67 4.42 -16.63
N PHE A 57 -5.66 3.18 -17.14
CA PHE A 57 -4.69 2.17 -16.73
C PHE A 57 -3.25 2.59 -17.05
N PHE A 58 -3.01 3.12 -18.24
CA PHE A 58 -1.67 3.58 -18.62
C PHE A 58 -1.19 4.81 -17.84
N ILE A 59 -2.08 5.69 -17.38
CA ILE A 59 -1.74 6.81 -16.47
C ILE A 59 -1.26 6.29 -15.11
N PHE A 60 -1.71 5.10 -14.70
CA PHE A 60 -1.30 4.51 -13.43
C PHE A 60 0.17 4.10 -13.40
N VAL A 61 0.73 3.74 -14.55
CA VAL A 61 2.15 3.35 -14.67
C VAL A 61 3.09 4.50 -14.27
N PRO A 62 3.11 5.67 -14.93
CA PRO A 62 4.00 6.77 -14.55
C PRO A 62 3.72 7.26 -13.13
N ARG A 63 2.49 7.21 -12.64
CA ARG A 63 2.15 7.51 -11.24
C ARG A 63 3.00 6.67 -10.27
N ILE A 64 3.11 5.36 -10.50
CA ILE A 64 3.91 4.45 -9.63
C ILE A 64 5.38 4.84 -9.67
N PHE A 65 5.94 5.12 -10.86
CA PHE A 65 7.35 5.51 -10.98
C PHE A 65 7.64 6.83 -10.27
N ILE A 66 6.79 7.84 -10.45
CA ILE A 66 6.94 9.16 -9.83
C ILE A 66 6.82 9.05 -8.30
N SER A 67 5.80 8.37 -7.79
CA SER A 67 5.61 8.13 -6.35
C SER A 67 6.82 7.40 -5.75
N THR A 68 7.31 6.35 -6.43
CA THR A 68 8.48 5.59 -5.97
C THR A 68 9.74 6.44 -5.97
N TYR A 69 9.92 7.31 -6.97
CA TYR A 69 11.10 8.15 -7.09
C TYR A 69 11.11 9.21 -5.98
N LYS A 70 9.98 9.87 -5.76
CA LYS A 70 9.77 10.78 -4.62
C LYS A 70 10.08 10.07 -3.29
N TRP A 71 9.55 8.86 -3.09
CA TRP A 71 9.82 8.09 -1.88
C TRP A 71 11.31 7.73 -1.72
N LYS A 72 11.98 7.34 -2.80
CA LYS A 72 13.43 7.11 -2.82
C LYS A 72 14.21 8.34 -2.37
N MET A 73 13.83 9.55 -2.81
CA MET A 73 14.47 10.78 -2.36
C MET A 73 14.35 10.96 -0.84
N VAL A 74 13.18 10.69 -0.26
CA VAL A 74 12.99 10.71 1.21
C VAL A 74 13.91 9.71 1.90
N ALA A 75 14.06 8.50 1.34
CA ALA A 75 14.97 7.47 1.87
C ALA A 75 16.43 7.94 1.82
N GLU A 76 16.87 8.48 0.69
CA GLU A 76 18.24 8.98 0.51
C GLU A 76 18.55 10.16 1.43
N MET A 77 17.61 11.09 1.62
CA MET A 77 17.74 12.22 2.57
C MET A 77 17.90 11.76 4.02
N GLN A 78 17.33 10.60 4.36
CA GLN A 78 17.52 9.99 5.68
C GLN A 78 18.79 9.13 5.75
N GLY A 79 19.55 8.96 4.66
CA GLY A 79 20.70 8.07 4.61
C GLY A 79 20.30 6.60 4.63
N ILE A 80 19.21 6.24 3.96
CA ILE A 80 18.83 4.87 3.64
C ILE A 80 19.20 4.64 2.18
N SER A 81 20.20 3.80 1.92
CA SER A 81 20.64 3.48 0.55
C SER A 81 19.85 2.31 0.00
N VAL A 82 19.12 2.54 -1.10
CA VAL A 82 18.26 1.54 -1.74
C VAL A 82 18.19 1.78 -3.25
N LYS A 83 18.11 0.69 -4.01
CA LYS A 83 17.96 0.74 -5.46
C LYS A 83 16.51 1.07 -5.83
N PHE A 84 16.32 1.76 -6.95
CA PHE A 84 15.00 2.20 -7.40
C PHE A 84 14.07 1.03 -7.77
N PHE A 85 14.55 0.04 -8.52
CA PHE A 85 13.70 -1.07 -8.97
C PHE A 85 13.13 -1.96 -7.84
N PRO A 86 13.93 -2.34 -6.81
CA PRO A 86 13.37 -2.99 -5.62
C PRO A 86 12.30 -2.15 -4.93
N LEU A 87 12.51 -0.83 -4.80
CA LEU A 87 11.50 0.07 -4.23
C LEU A 87 10.19 0.10 -5.01
N ILE A 88 10.20 -0.05 -6.34
CA ILE A 88 8.97 -0.16 -7.15
C ILE A 88 8.17 -1.39 -6.69
N GLY A 89 8.84 -2.54 -6.54
CA GLY A 89 8.21 -3.77 -6.06
C GLY A 89 7.61 -3.58 -4.66
N ILE A 90 8.36 -2.95 -3.76
CA ILE A 90 7.89 -2.64 -2.40
C ILE A 90 6.68 -1.69 -2.45
N ASN A 91 6.70 -0.67 -3.31
CA ASN A 91 5.61 0.28 -3.46
C ASN A 91 4.34 -0.40 -4.03
N LEU A 92 4.47 -1.33 -4.98
CA LEU A 92 3.35 -2.12 -5.48
C LEU A 92 2.73 -3.02 -4.41
N VAL A 93 3.54 -3.65 -3.56
CA VAL A 93 3.04 -4.41 -2.41
C VAL A 93 2.29 -3.50 -1.44
N GLY A 94 2.87 -2.34 -1.11
CA GLY A 94 2.21 -1.33 -0.27
C GLY A 94 0.87 -0.88 -0.83
N LEU A 95 0.84 -0.52 -2.12
CA LEU A 95 -0.38 -0.13 -2.83
C LEU A 95 -1.47 -1.20 -2.78
N PHE A 96 -1.12 -2.46 -3.01
CA PHE A 96 -2.08 -3.57 -2.94
C PHE A 96 -2.68 -3.70 -1.54
N TYR A 97 -1.84 -3.79 -0.51
CA TYR A 97 -2.33 -3.90 0.86
C TYR A 97 -3.05 -2.63 1.32
N GLY A 98 -2.59 -1.45 0.93
CA GLY A 98 -3.24 -0.17 1.21
C GLY A 98 -4.64 -0.06 0.59
N THR A 99 -4.85 -0.64 -0.59
CA THR A 99 -6.16 -0.62 -1.28
C THR A 99 -7.15 -1.61 -0.65
N VAL A 100 -6.68 -2.79 -0.27
CA VAL A 100 -7.55 -3.87 0.25
C VAL A 100 -7.85 -3.70 1.75
N THR A 101 -7.05 -2.90 2.46
CA THR A 101 -7.27 -2.61 3.87
C THR A 101 -7.91 -1.23 4.05
N PRO A 102 -8.85 -1.07 5.00
CA PRO A 102 -9.43 0.23 5.29
C PRO A 102 -8.37 1.22 5.78
N LEU A 103 -8.61 2.51 5.54
CA LEU A 103 -7.75 3.63 5.97
C LEU A 103 -6.32 3.60 5.42
N TRP A 104 -6.05 2.84 4.35
CA TRP A 104 -4.72 2.73 3.74
C TRP A 104 -3.65 2.14 4.67
N LEU A 105 -4.03 1.51 5.79
CA LEU A 105 -3.10 1.02 6.81
C LEU A 105 -2.17 -0.09 6.29
N GLY A 106 -2.62 -0.87 5.31
CA GLY A 106 -1.85 -1.94 4.70
C GLY A 106 -0.59 -1.46 3.99
N ASP A 107 -0.52 -0.18 3.60
CA ASP A 107 0.67 0.42 2.99
C ASP A 107 1.88 0.41 3.95
N TRP A 108 1.64 0.33 5.27
CA TRP A 108 2.68 0.28 6.30
C TRP A 108 3.52 -1.00 6.21
N ILE A 109 3.07 -2.01 5.45
CA ILE A 109 3.87 -3.20 5.16
C ILE A 109 5.22 -2.83 4.50
N ARG A 110 5.28 -1.71 3.76
CA ARG A 110 6.50 -1.16 3.14
C ARG A 110 7.62 -0.96 4.14
N ILE A 111 7.31 -0.71 5.42
CA ILE A 111 8.30 -0.54 6.49
C ILE A 111 9.17 -1.78 6.64
N PHE A 112 8.56 -2.96 6.63
CA PHE A 112 9.26 -4.23 6.85
C PHE A 112 10.09 -4.61 5.62
N TYR A 113 9.55 -4.43 4.43
CA TYR A 113 10.27 -4.68 3.18
C TYR A 113 11.41 -3.68 2.96
N LEU A 114 11.23 -2.40 3.29
CA LEU A 114 12.30 -1.41 3.23
C LEU A 114 13.43 -1.76 4.19
N LYS A 115 13.10 -2.24 5.40
CA LYS A 115 14.10 -2.74 6.35
C LYS A 115 14.88 -3.94 5.80
N GLU A 116 14.18 -4.88 5.16
CA GLU A 116 14.81 -6.06 4.56
C GLU A 116 15.76 -5.67 3.42
N GLU A 117 15.32 -4.79 2.53
CA GLU A 117 16.10 -4.33 1.37
C GLU A 117 17.30 -3.45 1.77
N SER A 118 17.13 -2.57 2.76
CA SER A 118 18.15 -1.57 3.13
C SER A 118 19.06 -1.96 4.29
N GLY A 119 18.65 -2.93 5.11
CA GLY A 119 19.30 -3.25 6.39
C GLY A 119 19.18 -2.15 7.46
N ALA A 120 18.43 -1.07 7.22
CA ALA A 120 18.28 0.03 8.16
C ALA A 120 17.45 -0.35 9.40
N ALA A 121 17.61 0.43 10.48
CA ALA A 121 16.85 0.23 11.71
C ALA A 121 15.34 0.42 11.46
N LEU A 122 14.51 -0.41 12.10
CA LEU A 122 13.06 -0.41 11.91
C LEU A 122 12.42 0.97 12.13
N GLY A 123 12.85 1.69 13.17
CA GLY A 123 12.34 3.05 13.44
C GLY A 123 12.66 4.05 12.33
N LYS A 124 13.81 3.88 11.66
CA LYS A 124 14.22 4.71 10.52
C LYS A 124 13.33 4.42 9.30
N CYS A 125 13.08 3.15 9.00
CA CYS A 125 12.16 2.74 7.93
C CYS A 125 10.70 3.15 8.22
N ALA A 126 10.27 3.08 9.48
CA ALA A 126 8.94 3.53 9.89
C ALA A 126 8.77 5.03 9.70
N SER A 127 9.73 5.82 10.20
CA SER A 127 9.75 7.27 9.98
C SER A 127 9.75 7.61 8.48
N ASN A 128 10.51 6.88 7.67
CA ASN A 128 10.58 7.08 6.23
C ASN A 128 9.20 6.93 5.55
N VAL A 129 8.49 5.83 5.81
CA VAL A 129 7.16 5.55 5.23
C VAL A 129 6.11 6.55 5.76
N ILE A 130 6.19 6.92 7.05
CA ILE A 130 5.26 7.91 7.62
C ILE A 130 5.47 9.28 6.99
N ILE A 131 6.72 9.72 6.79
CA ILE A 131 7.01 10.99 6.11
C ILE A 131 6.49 10.96 4.67
N ASP A 132 6.68 9.84 3.97
CA ASP A 132 6.16 9.66 2.61
C ASP A 132 4.63 9.82 2.56
N GLN A 133 3.90 9.21 3.49
CA GLN A 133 2.44 9.33 3.60
C GLN A 133 1.99 10.74 4.00
N LEU A 134 2.71 11.41 4.90
CA LEU A 134 2.41 12.79 5.26
C LEU A 134 2.57 13.72 4.07
N ILE A 135 3.62 13.53 3.24
CA ILE A 135 3.79 14.28 2.00
C ILE A 135 2.58 14.05 1.08
N GLU A 136 2.16 12.80 0.87
CA GLU A 136 0.99 12.50 0.03
C GLU A 136 -0.31 13.11 0.57
N PHE A 137 -0.51 13.04 1.88
CA PHE A 137 -1.66 13.65 2.54
C PHE A 137 -1.65 15.18 2.40
N PHE A 138 -0.51 15.83 2.64
CA PHE A 138 -0.38 17.29 2.52
C PHE A 138 -0.48 17.78 1.07
N SER A 139 -0.05 16.99 0.09
CA SER A 139 -0.24 17.29 -1.33
C SER A 139 -1.72 17.37 -1.76
N LEU A 140 -2.66 16.91 -0.94
CA LEU A 140 -4.10 17.09 -1.21
C LEU A 140 -4.62 18.50 -0.86
N PHE A 141 -3.87 19.28 -0.08
CA PHE A 141 -4.29 20.59 0.42
C PHE A 141 -3.64 21.77 -0.31
N ILE A 142 -2.75 21.49 -1.27
CA ILE A 142 -2.02 22.48 -2.07
C ILE A 142 -2.41 22.27 -3.53
#